data_AF-A0A1E9J4G4-F1
#
_entry.id   AF-A0A1E9J4G4-F1
#
_cell.length_a   1.000
_cell.length_b   1.000
_cell.length_c   1.000
_cell.angle_alpha   90.00
_cell.angle_beta   90.00
_cell.angle_gamma   90.00
#
_symmetry.space_group_name_H-M   'P 1'
#
loop_
_entity.id
_entity.type
_entity.pdbx_description
1 polymer ?
#
loop_
_entity_poly.entity_id
_entity_poly.type
_entity_poly.pdbx_seq_one_letter_code
_entity_poly.pdbx_strand_id
1 'polypeptide(L)'
;MRKIFIWIISVFFLTGCSNLISKKVENEYEKQYVYLYENWDLENLKKQLNENKVLQGENSLIIKYQKLLTEREKDKIALETLIEKVKIDLQKGDTKSLQKTLDFSLKNIFLGNEIEKVNFSQMNIYVTKPKFYKKTASNITAFNFEDRTIYFDVKFLLEKGEWKIIEFKERR
;
A
#
# COMPACT_ATOMS: atom_id res chain seq x y z
N MET A 1 23.50 -62.79 -12.81
CA MET A 1 22.48 -61.71 -12.79
C MET A 1 22.73 -60.73 -11.63
N ARG A 2 23.90 -60.08 -11.57
CA ARG A 2 24.29 -59.23 -10.41
C ARG A 2 24.82 -57.85 -10.83
N LYS A 3 24.78 -57.54 -12.12
CA LYS A 3 25.33 -56.29 -12.71
C LYS A 3 24.26 -55.30 -13.21
N ILE A 4 22.97 -55.67 -13.18
CA ILE A 4 21.85 -54.81 -13.65
C ILE A 4 21.26 -53.97 -12.50
N PHE A 5 21.38 -54.41 -11.26
CA PHE A 5 20.80 -53.72 -10.09
C PHE A 5 21.49 -52.40 -9.72
N ILE A 6 22.73 -52.18 -10.16
CA ILE A 6 23.51 -50.97 -9.81
C ILE A 6 23.06 -49.76 -10.66
N TRP A 7 22.47 -49.98 -11.84
CA TRP A 7 22.02 -48.89 -12.71
C TRP A 7 20.64 -48.31 -12.34
N ILE A 8 19.83 -49.03 -11.57
CA ILE A 8 18.49 -48.54 -11.15
C ILE A 8 18.61 -47.60 -9.94
N ILE A 9 19.62 -47.77 -9.08
CA ILE A 9 19.80 -46.96 -7.86
C ILE A 9 20.40 -45.58 -8.18
N SER A 10 21.20 -45.44 -9.25
CA SER A 10 21.79 -44.16 -9.66
C SER A 10 20.79 -43.17 -10.28
N VAL A 11 19.65 -43.65 -10.79
CA VAL A 11 18.61 -42.78 -11.37
C VAL A 11 17.74 -42.13 -10.28
N PHE A 12 17.57 -42.77 -9.11
CA PHE A 12 16.75 -42.24 -8.02
C PHE A 12 17.41 -41.08 -7.23
N PHE A 13 18.73 -40.90 -7.32
CA PHE A 13 19.43 -39.79 -6.65
C PHE A 13 19.43 -38.48 -7.46
N LEU A 14 19.03 -38.50 -8.73
CA LEU A 14 19.01 -37.30 -9.58
C LEU A 14 17.66 -36.55 -9.56
N THR A 15 16.57 -37.19 -9.14
CA THR A 15 15.25 -36.54 -9.08
C THR A 15 15.01 -35.78 -7.77
N GLY A 16 15.77 -36.05 -6.72
CA GLY A 16 15.62 -35.43 -5.39
C GLY A 16 16.12 -33.99 -5.25
N CYS A 17 17.00 -33.52 -6.14
CA CYS A 17 17.52 -32.14 -6.10
C CYS A 17 16.58 -31.11 -6.74
N SER A 18 15.72 -31.55 -7.67
CA SER A 18 14.81 -30.66 -8.42
C SER A 18 13.84 -29.91 -7.50
N ASN A 19 13.33 -30.59 -6.47
CA ASN A 19 12.30 -30.06 -5.57
C ASN A 19 12.87 -29.13 -4.48
N LEU A 20 14.15 -29.28 -4.14
CA LEU A 20 14.87 -28.38 -3.22
C LEU A 20 15.25 -27.07 -3.91
N ILE A 21 15.66 -27.16 -5.19
CA ILE A 21 15.98 -26.00 -6.02
C ILE A 21 14.71 -25.19 -6.29
N SER A 22 13.59 -25.83 -6.67
CA SER A 22 12.32 -25.14 -6.90
C SER A 22 11.85 -24.38 -5.65
N LYS A 23 11.89 -25.01 -4.47
CA LYS A 23 11.51 -24.38 -3.20
C LYS A 23 12.41 -23.21 -2.81
N LYS A 24 13.71 -23.29 -3.11
CA LYS A 24 14.64 -22.18 -2.85
C LYS A 24 14.38 -21.00 -3.78
N VAL A 25 14.16 -21.27 -5.07
CA VAL A 25 13.85 -20.26 -6.09
C VAL A 25 12.50 -19.58 -5.80
N GLU A 26 11.48 -20.35 -5.42
CA GLU A 26 10.16 -19.81 -5.02
C GLU A 26 10.28 -18.85 -3.83
N ASN A 27 11.13 -19.18 -2.85
CA ASN A 27 11.40 -18.32 -1.69
C ASN A 27 12.11 -17.01 -2.07
N GLU A 28 12.97 -17.02 -3.10
CA GLU A 28 13.60 -15.80 -3.60
C GLU A 28 12.60 -14.90 -4.34
N TYR A 29 11.72 -15.45 -5.17
CA TYR A 29 10.65 -14.69 -5.81
C TYR A 29 9.66 -14.11 -4.80
N GLU A 30 9.25 -14.90 -3.80
CA GLU A 30 8.33 -14.38 -2.78
C GLU A 30 8.93 -13.19 -2.03
N LYS A 31 10.23 -13.22 -1.69
CA LYS A 31 10.90 -12.07 -1.06
C LYS A 31 10.86 -10.81 -1.93
N GLN A 32 11.07 -10.96 -3.24
CA GLN A 32 10.97 -9.83 -4.17
C GLN A 32 9.54 -9.29 -4.24
N TYR A 33 8.55 -10.18 -4.32
CA TYR A 33 7.14 -9.77 -4.32
C TYR A 33 6.74 -9.07 -3.03
N VAL A 34 7.14 -9.58 -1.87
CA VAL A 34 6.92 -8.93 -0.56
C VAL A 34 7.52 -7.53 -0.58
N TYR A 35 8.78 -7.40 -1.00
CA TYR A 35 9.45 -6.11 -1.03
C TYR A 35 8.70 -5.10 -1.92
N LEU A 36 8.37 -5.46 -3.16
CA LEU A 36 7.67 -4.56 -4.09
C LEU A 36 6.27 -4.23 -3.58
N TYR A 37 5.56 -5.21 -3.03
CA TYR A 37 4.24 -5.04 -2.43
C TYR A 37 4.24 -4.10 -1.23
N GLU A 38 5.17 -4.28 -0.28
CA GLU A 38 5.30 -3.43 0.89
C GLU A 38 5.76 -2.02 0.54
N ASN A 39 6.54 -1.83 -0.53
CA ASN A 39 6.97 -0.51 -0.99
C ASN A 39 6.01 0.12 -2.01
N TRP A 40 4.86 -0.51 -2.28
CA TRP A 40 3.85 -0.03 -3.23
C TRP A 40 4.40 0.20 -4.65
N ASP A 41 5.44 -0.56 -5.02
CA ASP A 41 5.99 -0.58 -6.36
C ASP A 41 5.17 -1.55 -7.24
N LEU A 42 3.92 -1.15 -7.48
CA LEU A 42 2.90 -2.00 -8.11
C LEU A 42 3.20 -2.28 -9.58
N GLU A 43 3.86 -1.35 -10.26
CA GLU A 43 4.26 -1.51 -11.66
C GLU A 43 5.34 -2.57 -11.80
N ASN A 44 6.41 -2.50 -10.99
CA ASN A 44 7.44 -3.54 -11.00
C ASN A 44 6.91 -4.87 -10.45
N LEU A 45 6.01 -4.86 -9.46
CA LEU A 45 5.36 -6.09 -8.99
C LEU A 45 4.59 -6.76 -10.14
N LYS A 46 3.78 -6.01 -10.87
CA LYS A 46 3.03 -6.50 -12.04
C LYS A 46 3.97 -7.07 -13.11
N LYS A 47 5.05 -6.34 -13.41
CA LYS A 47 6.06 -6.77 -14.38
C LYS A 47 6.70 -8.11 -13.96
N GLN A 48 7.18 -8.23 -12.73
CA GLN A 48 7.81 -9.46 -12.25
C GLN A 48 6.83 -10.63 -12.19
N LEU A 49 5.57 -10.41 -11.78
CA LEU A 49 4.55 -11.46 -11.79
C LEU A 49 4.30 -12.00 -13.20
N ASN A 50 4.28 -11.13 -14.21
CA ASN A 50 4.12 -11.54 -15.61
C ASN A 50 5.35 -12.29 -16.15
N GLU A 51 6.55 -11.75 -15.92
CA GLU A 51 7.81 -12.40 -16.33
C GLU A 51 7.94 -13.79 -15.71
N ASN A 52 7.71 -13.89 -14.41
CA ASN A 52 7.80 -15.15 -13.69
C ASN A 52 6.70 -16.12 -14.12
N LYS A 53 5.47 -15.66 -14.45
CA LYS A 53 4.42 -16.51 -15.04
C LYS A 53 4.85 -17.12 -16.37
N VAL A 54 5.59 -16.38 -17.21
CA VAL A 54 6.13 -16.90 -18.48
C VAL A 54 7.21 -17.95 -18.21
N LEU A 55 8.09 -17.72 -17.23
CA LEU A 55 9.23 -18.61 -16.94
C LEU A 55 8.85 -19.91 -16.24
N GLN A 56 7.95 -19.87 -15.25
CA GLN A 56 7.64 -21.01 -14.39
C GLN A 56 6.19 -21.49 -14.51
N GLY A 57 5.40 -20.89 -15.39
CA GLY A 57 3.96 -21.09 -15.45
C GLY A 57 3.21 -20.36 -14.33
N GLU A 58 1.87 -20.42 -14.38
CA GLU A 58 1.04 -19.89 -13.31
C GLU A 58 1.05 -20.85 -12.12
N ASN A 59 1.41 -20.33 -10.93
CA ASN A 59 1.47 -21.08 -9.69
C ASN A 59 0.76 -20.34 -8.55
N SER A 60 0.60 -21.00 -7.40
CA SER A 60 -0.11 -20.47 -6.24
C SER A 60 0.47 -19.15 -5.73
N LEU A 61 1.79 -18.99 -5.77
CA LEU A 61 2.48 -17.76 -5.36
C LEU A 61 2.11 -16.59 -6.28
N ILE A 62 2.16 -16.79 -7.61
CA ILE A 62 1.77 -15.77 -8.59
C ILE A 62 0.30 -15.40 -8.43
N ILE A 63 -0.60 -16.38 -8.31
CA ILE A 63 -2.04 -16.14 -8.14
C ILE A 63 -2.30 -15.30 -6.87
N LYS A 64 -1.64 -15.66 -5.75
CA LYS A 64 -1.72 -14.90 -4.49
C LYS A 64 -1.35 -13.43 -4.71
N TYR A 65 -0.19 -13.16 -5.31
CA TYR A 65 0.29 -11.79 -5.46
C TYR A 65 -0.44 -10.99 -6.55
N GLN A 66 -1.00 -11.63 -7.58
CA GLN A 66 -1.90 -10.97 -8.54
C GLN A 66 -3.19 -10.47 -7.87
N LYS A 67 -3.78 -11.30 -6.99
CA LYS A 67 -4.94 -10.89 -6.20
C LYS A 67 -4.58 -9.72 -5.27
N LEU A 68 -3.48 -9.85 -4.54
CA LEU A 68 -3.01 -8.80 -3.64
C LEU A 68 -2.68 -7.49 -4.38
N LEU A 69 -2.07 -7.57 -5.57
CA LEU A 69 -1.81 -6.42 -6.44
C LEU A 69 -3.11 -5.72 -6.80
N THR A 70 -4.12 -6.46 -7.24
CA THR A 70 -5.44 -5.91 -7.61
C THR A 70 -6.11 -5.19 -6.44
N GLU A 71 -6.04 -5.79 -5.24
CA GLU A 71 -6.55 -5.16 -4.01
C GLU A 71 -5.77 -3.88 -3.69
N ARG A 72 -4.44 -3.92 -3.79
CA ARG A 72 -3.55 -2.80 -3.49
C ARG A 72 -3.71 -1.62 -4.47
N GLU A 73 -3.97 -1.90 -5.75
CA GLU A 73 -4.30 -0.88 -6.75
C GLU A 73 -5.62 -0.16 -6.41
N LYS A 74 -6.64 -0.90 -5.96
CA LYS A 74 -7.91 -0.31 -5.48
C LYS A 74 -7.68 0.54 -4.24
N ASP A 75 -6.89 0.04 -3.28
CA ASP A 75 -6.56 0.79 -2.06
C ASP A 75 -5.86 2.11 -2.37
N LYS A 76 -4.96 2.14 -3.37
CA LYS A 76 -4.27 3.37 -3.81
C LYS A 76 -5.27 4.42 -4.29
N ILE A 77 -6.14 4.02 -5.22
CA ILE A 77 -7.16 4.88 -5.82
C ILE A 77 -8.14 5.37 -4.74
N ALA A 78 -8.50 4.50 -3.80
CA ALA A 78 -9.37 4.85 -2.69
C ALA A 78 -8.77 5.97 -1.82
N LEU A 79 -7.47 5.93 -1.49
CA LEU A 79 -6.83 7.01 -0.73
C LEU A 79 -6.77 8.31 -1.53
N GLU A 80 -6.37 8.26 -2.79
CA GLU A 80 -6.27 9.45 -3.65
C GLU A 80 -7.64 10.14 -3.80
N THR A 81 -8.69 9.33 -4.00
CA THR A 81 -10.09 9.82 -4.07
C THR A 81 -10.54 10.39 -2.74
N LEU A 82 -10.20 9.75 -1.62
CA LEU A 82 -10.53 10.22 -0.28
C LEU A 82 -9.91 11.58 0.02
N ILE A 83 -8.62 11.74 -0.30
CA ILE A 83 -7.89 13.00 -0.12
C ILE A 83 -8.55 14.13 -0.91
N GLU A 84 -8.85 13.89 -2.20
CA GLU A 84 -9.47 14.92 -3.04
C GLU A 84 -10.89 15.25 -2.57
N LYS A 85 -11.66 14.24 -2.15
CA LYS A 85 -12.99 14.45 -1.57
C LYS A 85 -12.91 15.33 -0.32
N VAL A 86 -12.04 14.98 0.64
CA VAL A 86 -11.85 15.76 1.87
C VAL A 86 -11.48 17.21 1.54
N LYS A 87 -10.55 17.41 0.61
CA LYS A 87 -10.16 18.75 0.14
C LYS A 87 -11.35 19.53 -0.41
N ILE A 88 -12.13 18.94 -1.33
CA ILE A 88 -13.29 19.60 -1.94
C ILE A 88 -14.37 19.93 -0.89
N ASP A 89 -14.64 19.01 0.03
CA ASP A 89 -15.65 19.21 1.08
C ASP A 89 -15.22 20.35 2.01
N LEU A 90 -13.95 20.40 2.43
CA LEU A 90 -13.41 21.51 3.23
C LEU A 90 -13.55 22.85 2.49
N GLN A 91 -13.23 22.91 1.20
CA GLN A 91 -13.40 24.14 0.40
C GLN A 91 -14.86 24.60 0.30
N LYS A 92 -15.83 23.69 0.50
CA LYS A 92 -17.26 24.00 0.60
C LYS A 92 -17.73 24.33 2.02
N GLY A 93 -16.82 24.31 2.99
CA GLY A 93 -17.14 24.48 4.41
C GLY A 93 -17.74 23.23 5.07
N ASP A 94 -17.66 22.06 4.43
CA ASP A 94 -18.10 20.77 5.00
C ASP A 94 -16.91 20.00 5.59
N THR A 95 -16.91 19.83 6.91
CA THR A 95 -15.85 19.12 7.64
C THR A 95 -16.17 17.64 7.87
N LYS A 96 -17.37 17.16 7.52
CA LYS A 96 -17.85 15.81 7.86
C LYS A 96 -17.01 14.70 7.26
N SER A 97 -16.50 14.87 6.04
CA SER A 97 -15.65 13.85 5.41
C SER A 97 -14.33 13.70 6.14
N LEU A 98 -13.67 14.80 6.49
CA LEU A 98 -12.45 14.78 7.30
C LEU A 98 -12.69 14.07 8.64
N GLN A 99 -13.74 14.45 9.36
CA GLN A 99 -14.07 13.83 10.65
C GLN A 99 -14.30 12.32 10.57
N LYS A 100 -15.05 11.85 9.56
CA LYS A 100 -15.29 10.41 9.37
C LYS A 100 -14.02 9.63 9.03
N THR A 101 -13.03 10.32 8.46
CA THR A 101 -11.74 9.74 8.11
C THR A 101 -10.78 9.71 9.29
N LEU A 102 -10.87 10.64 10.24
CA LEU A 102 -10.09 10.59 11.46
C LEU A 102 -10.32 9.27 12.21
N ASP A 103 -9.25 8.67 12.71
CA ASP A 103 -9.39 7.53 13.61
C ASP A 103 -10.07 7.94 14.93
N PHE A 104 -10.65 6.97 15.63
CA PHE A 104 -11.24 7.22 16.94
C PHE A 104 -10.15 7.25 18.01
N SER A 105 -9.52 8.41 18.19
CA SER A 105 -8.59 8.70 19.29
C SER A 105 -8.92 10.04 19.94
N LEU A 106 -8.61 10.22 21.23
CA LEU A 106 -8.85 11.47 21.96
C LEU A 106 -8.23 12.69 21.25
N LYS A 107 -7.01 12.51 20.72
CA LYS A 107 -6.32 13.53 19.93
C LYS A 107 -7.12 13.93 18.69
N ASN A 108 -7.66 12.95 17.97
CA ASN A 108 -8.42 13.19 16.75
C ASN A 108 -9.84 13.71 17.02
N ILE A 109 -10.46 13.34 18.14
CA ILE A 109 -11.71 13.96 18.61
C ILE A 109 -11.47 15.47 18.83
N PHE A 110 -10.40 15.83 19.55
CA PHE A 110 -10.05 17.23 19.76
C PHE A 110 -9.78 17.96 18.43
N LEU A 111 -8.95 17.38 17.56
CA LEU A 111 -8.68 17.95 16.24
C LEU A 111 -9.96 18.14 15.42
N GLY A 112 -10.86 17.16 15.41
CA GLY A 112 -12.15 17.25 14.71
C GLY A 112 -12.99 18.43 15.19
N ASN A 113 -13.06 18.64 16.51
CA ASN A 113 -13.79 19.76 17.11
C ASN A 113 -13.14 21.12 16.81
N GLU A 114 -11.81 21.21 16.76
CA GLU A 114 -11.12 22.45 16.39
C GLU A 114 -11.29 22.76 14.89
N ILE A 115 -11.25 21.74 14.04
CA ILE A 115 -11.43 21.86 12.59
C ILE A 115 -12.84 22.39 12.25
N GLU A 116 -13.90 22.00 12.98
CA GLU A 116 -15.26 22.55 12.77
C GLU A 116 -15.34 24.07 12.93
N LYS A 117 -14.45 24.65 13.72
CA LYS A 117 -14.44 26.09 14.00
C LYS A 117 -13.74 26.90 12.89
N VAL A 118 -13.07 26.23 11.95
CA VAL A 118 -12.28 26.88 10.91
C VAL A 118 -13.11 27.03 9.63
N ASN A 119 -13.15 28.25 9.08
CA ASN A 119 -13.75 28.49 7.78
C ASN A 119 -12.74 28.22 6.64
N PHE A 120 -12.73 26.99 6.13
CA PHE A 120 -11.85 26.59 5.04
C PHE A 120 -12.27 27.11 3.66
N SER A 121 -13.48 27.66 3.50
CA SER A 121 -13.97 28.13 2.18
C SER A 121 -13.17 29.28 1.59
N GLN A 122 -12.42 29.99 2.43
CA GLN A 122 -11.55 31.10 2.03
C GLN A 122 -10.09 30.67 1.85
N MET A 123 -9.79 29.38 2.00
CA MET A 123 -8.43 28.84 1.97
C MET A 123 -8.15 28.10 0.67
N ASN A 124 -6.95 28.29 0.13
CA ASN A 124 -6.41 27.40 -0.89
C ASN A 124 -5.80 26.17 -0.20
N ILE A 125 -6.21 24.98 -0.62
CA ILE A 125 -5.74 23.72 -0.04
C ILE A 125 -4.90 22.99 -1.09
N TYR A 126 -3.63 22.77 -0.77
CA TYR A 126 -2.69 22.03 -1.61
C TYR A 126 -2.29 20.72 -0.93
N VAL A 127 -2.24 19.64 -1.70
CA VAL A 127 -1.91 18.31 -1.20
C VAL A 127 -0.84 17.69 -2.08
N THR A 128 0.26 17.22 -1.47
CA THR A 128 1.24 16.42 -2.20
C THR A 128 0.70 15.02 -2.49
N LYS A 129 1.23 14.36 -3.52
CA LYS A 129 0.95 12.94 -3.74
C LYS A 129 1.30 12.11 -2.48
N PRO A 130 0.44 11.15 -2.08
CA PRO A 130 0.72 10.30 -0.93
C PRO A 130 1.93 9.40 -1.21
N LYS A 131 2.79 9.27 -0.19
CA LYS A 131 3.87 8.29 -0.15
C LYS A 131 3.40 7.09 0.64
N PHE A 132 3.50 5.90 0.06
CA PHE A 132 2.98 4.68 0.65
C PHE A 132 4.11 3.78 1.18
N TYR A 133 3.84 3.08 2.28
CA TYR A 133 4.71 2.04 2.80
C TYR A 133 3.91 1.07 3.68
N LYS A 134 4.00 -0.23 3.41
CA LYS A 134 3.22 -1.29 4.06
C LYS A 134 1.73 -0.94 4.07
N LYS A 135 1.15 -0.73 5.26
CA LYS A 135 -0.25 -0.34 5.44
C LYS A 135 -0.43 1.15 5.74
N THR A 136 0.63 1.94 5.62
CA THR A 136 0.57 3.37 5.90
C THR A 136 0.78 4.19 4.64
N ALA A 137 0.30 5.41 4.69
CA ALA A 137 0.61 6.44 3.71
C ALA A 137 0.80 7.78 4.41
N SER A 138 1.49 8.71 3.77
CA SER A 138 1.60 10.08 4.26
C SER A 138 1.62 11.09 3.13
N ASN A 139 1.10 12.27 3.40
CA ASN A 139 1.22 13.43 2.53
C ASN A 139 1.46 14.69 3.35
N ILE A 140 1.87 15.76 2.66
CA ILE A 140 1.85 17.11 3.19
C ILE A 140 0.60 17.80 2.66
N THR A 141 -0.12 18.46 3.56
CA THR A 141 -1.25 19.33 3.24
C THR A 141 -0.87 20.76 3.61
N ALA A 142 -1.01 21.71 2.69
CA ALA A 142 -0.80 23.12 2.95
C ALA A 142 -2.13 23.87 2.87
N PHE A 143 -2.43 24.64 3.90
CA PHE A 143 -3.53 25.60 3.91
C PHE A 143 -2.94 26.99 3.72
N ASN A 144 -3.29 27.63 2.62
CA ASN A 144 -2.91 29.00 2.34
C ASN A 144 -4.12 29.92 2.53
N PHE A 145 -3.95 30.93 3.37
CA PHE A 145 -4.92 31.97 3.66
C PHE A 145 -4.20 33.31 3.66
N GLU A 146 -4.62 34.21 2.78
CA GLU A 146 -3.95 35.49 2.53
C GLU A 146 -2.44 35.31 2.28
N ASP A 147 -1.59 35.93 3.10
CA ASP A 147 -0.13 35.87 3.03
C ASP A 147 0.49 34.71 3.84
N ARG A 148 -0.33 33.86 4.47
CA ARG A 148 0.12 32.79 5.36
C ARG A 148 -0.10 31.43 4.73
N THR A 149 0.87 30.55 4.90
CA THR A 149 0.76 29.14 4.55
C THR A 149 1.16 28.29 5.74
N ILE A 150 0.24 27.43 6.18
CA ILE A 150 0.45 26.49 7.27
C ILE A 150 0.52 25.09 6.68
N TYR A 151 1.57 24.35 7.02
CA TYR A 151 1.81 23.00 6.53
C TYR A 151 1.45 21.98 7.59
N PHE A 152 0.85 20.87 7.17
CA PHE A 152 0.51 19.74 8.01
C PHE A 152 1.08 18.47 7.43
N ASP A 153 1.71 17.66 8.28
CA ASP A 153 2.01 16.27 7.99
C ASP A 153 0.76 15.44 8.32
N VAL A 154 0.25 14.72 7.33
CA VAL A 154 -0.91 13.83 7.46
C VAL A 154 -0.46 12.40 7.26
N LYS A 155 -0.81 11.50 8.19
CA LYS A 155 -0.54 10.07 8.10
C LYS A 155 -1.83 9.27 8.10
N PHE A 156 -1.86 8.25 7.26
CA PHE A 156 -2.97 7.34 7.11
C PHE A 156 -2.55 5.92 7.46
N LEU A 157 -3.53 5.14 7.90
CA LEU A 157 -3.44 3.71 8.12
C LEU A 157 -4.58 3.02 7.36
N LEU A 158 -4.25 1.96 6.64
CA LEU A 158 -5.20 1.10 5.96
C LEU A 158 -5.57 -0.08 6.86
N GLU A 159 -6.82 -0.11 7.30
CA GLU A 159 -7.39 -1.21 8.07
C GLU A 159 -8.69 -1.68 7.47
N LYS A 160 -8.83 -2.99 7.26
CA LYS A 160 -10.05 -3.62 6.73
C LYS A 160 -10.56 -3.00 5.41
N GLY A 161 -9.64 -2.52 4.57
CA GLY A 161 -9.97 -1.91 3.28
C GLY A 161 -10.36 -0.42 3.36
N GLU A 162 -10.28 0.19 4.55
CA GLU A 162 -10.55 1.61 4.75
C GLU A 162 -9.31 2.37 5.19
N TRP A 163 -9.11 3.55 4.63
CA TRP A 163 -8.08 4.49 5.06
C TRP A 163 -8.60 5.39 6.18
N LYS A 164 -7.84 5.47 7.27
CA LYS A 164 -8.09 6.39 8.38
C LYS A 164 -6.90 7.31 8.59
N ILE A 165 -7.15 8.57 8.92
CA ILE A 165 -6.12 9.52 9.35
C ILE A 165 -5.79 9.22 10.80
N ILE A 166 -4.55 8.80 11.05
CA ILE A 166 -4.01 8.50 12.38
C ILE A 166 -3.18 9.66 12.94
N GLU A 167 -2.75 10.57 12.08
CA GLU A 167 -2.01 11.77 12.47
C GLU A 167 -2.34 12.92 11.52
N PHE A 168 -2.71 14.06 12.08
CA PHE A 168 -2.86 15.33 11.38
C PHE A 168 -2.15 16.37 12.23
N LYS A 169 -0.93 16.76 11.85
CA LYS A 169 -0.03 17.55 12.71
C LYS A 169 0.58 18.70 11.95
N GLU A 170 0.49 19.91 12.51
CA GLU A 170 1.18 21.08 11.99
C GLU A 170 2.70 20.87 11.99
N ARG A 171 3.32 21.21 10.86
CA ARG A 171 4.76 21.17 10.66
C ARG A 171 5.35 22.50 11.11
N ARG A 172 6.13 22.44 12.19
CA ARG A 172 6.89 23.59 12.73
C ARG A 172 8.23 23.72 12.04
#